data_AF-A0A9E0S8V1-F1
#
_entry.id   AF-A0A9E0S8V1-F1
#
_cell.length_a   1.000
_cell.length_b   1.000
_cell.length_c   1.000
_cell.angle_alpha   90.00
_cell.angle_beta   90.00
_cell.angle_gamma   90.00
#
_symmetry.space_group_name_H-M   'P 1'
#
loop_
_entity.id
_entity.type
_entity.pdbx_description
1 polymer ?
#
loop_
_entity_poly.entity_id
_entity_poly.type
_entity_poly.pdbx_seq_one_letter_code
_entity_poly.pdbx_strand_id
1 'polypeptide(L)' 'MKKSFYVLGFLTFFTLGIGAMFEFLIWPYRGVIVFIGFLLLNFGLIPTYFYQKYHSLKTKG' A
#
# COMPACT_ATOMS: atom_id res chain seq x y z
N MET A 1 -0.17 -3.59 17.19
CA MET A 1 0.06 -3.10 15.81
C MET A 1 -0.47 -1.67 15.72
N LYS A 2 0.34 -0.70 15.27
CA LYS A 2 -0.07 0.71 15.28
C LYS A 2 -1.24 0.90 14.32
N LYS A 3 -2.29 1.62 14.73
CA LYS A 3 -3.48 1.92 13.91
C LYS A 3 -3.12 2.47 12.52
N SER A 4 -2.01 3.20 12.43
CA SER A 4 -1.44 3.74 11.20
C SER A 4 -1.13 2.68 10.13
N PHE A 5 -0.76 1.45 10.51
CA PHE A 5 -0.48 0.38 9.53
C PHE A 5 -1.75 -0.14 8.87
N TYR A 6 -2.84 -0.28 9.63
CA TYR A 6 -4.14 -0.65 9.07
C TYR A 6 -4.69 0.41 8.13
N VAL A 7 -4.52 1.69 8.47
CA VAL A 7 -4.91 2.81 7.59
C VAL A 7 -4.07 2.82 6.30
N LEU A 8 -2.76 2.60 6.41
CA LEU A 8 -1.87 2.49 5.24
C LEU A 8 -2.23 1.30 4.35
N GLY A 9 -2.46 0.12 4.94
CA GLY A 9 -2.90 -1.08 4.23
C GLY A 9 -4.21 -0.84 3.50
N PHE A 10 -5.21 -0.30 4.20
CA PHE A 10 -6.49 0.02 3.59
C PHE A 10 -6.34 1.00 2.42
N LEU A 11 -5.60 2.11 2.61
CA LEU A 11 -5.41 3.10 1.56
C LEU A 11 -4.67 2.54 0.33
N THR A 12 -3.69 1.67 0.56
CA THR A 12 -2.91 1.03 -0.51
C THR A 12 -3.78 0.07 -1.33
N PHE A 13 -4.51 -0.84 -0.67
CA PHE A 13 -5.39 -1.79 -1.34
C PHE A 13 -6.59 -1.10 -1.99
N PHE A 14 -7.12 -0.05 -1.37
CA PHE A 14 -8.21 0.74 -1.94
C PHE A 14 -7.78 1.45 -3.22
N THR A 15 -6.59 2.08 -3.22
CA THR A 15 -6.04 2.75 -4.42
C THR A 15 -5.75 1.75 -5.54
N LEU A 16 -5.21 0.57 -5.22
CA LEU A 16 -5.00 -0.50 -6.20
C LEU A 16 -6.32 -1.08 -6.73
N GLY A 17 -7.32 -1.27 -5.88
CA GLY A 17 -8.64 -1.76 -6.29
C GLY A 17 -9.34 -0.77 -7.23
N ILE A 18 -9.27 0.53 -6.92
CA ILE A 18 -9.75 1.59 -7.79
C ILE A 18 -8.98 1.63 -9.11
N GLY A 19 -7.65 1.51 -9.06
CA GLY A 19 -6.81 1.44 -10.25
C GLY A 19 -7.18 0.26 -11.15
N ALA A 20 -7.36 -0.93 -10.58
CA ALA A 20 -7.79 -2.11 -11.31
C ALA A 20 -9.18 -1.91 -11.93
N MET A 21 -10.11 -1.29 -11.21
CA MET A 21 -11.45 -0.98 -11.72
C MET A 21 -11.39 0.01 -12.90
N PHE A 22 -10.53 1.03 -12.84
CA PHE A 22 -10.30 1.96 -13.96
C PHE A 22 -9.56 1.30 -15.14
N GLU A 23 -8.73 0.29 -14.88
CA GLU A 23 -8.11 -0.54 -15.90
C GLU A 23 -9.18 -1.25 -16.76
N PHE A 24 -10.19 -1.84 -16.09
CA PHE A 24 -11.33 -2.46 -16.76
C PHE A 24 -12.20 -1.47 -17.52
N LEU A 25 -12.34 -0.23 -17.02
CA LEU A 25 -13.15 0.80 -17.68
C LEU A 25 -12.48 1.47 -18.89
N ILE A 26 -11.27 1.04 -19.31
CA ILE A 26 -10.51 1.61 -20.44
C ILE A 26 -10.33 3.13 -20.31
N TRP A 27 -10.43 3.65 -19.08
CA TRP A 27 -10.44 5.09 -18.85
C TRP A 27 -9.08 5.69 -19.23
N PRO A 28 -9.05 6.90 -19.80
CA PRO A 28 -7.78 7.62 -19.96
C PRO A 28 -7.14 7.78 -18.58
N TYR A 29 -5.82 7.62 -18.51
CA TYR A 29 -5.04 7.66 -17.26
C TYR A 29 -5.16 6.43 -16.33
N ARG A 30 -5.78 5.33 -16.76
CA ARG A 30 -5.85 4.06 -15.97
C ARG A 30 -4.50 3.59 -15.41
N GLY A 31 -3.46 3.61 -16.24
CA GLY A 31 -2.11 3.19 -15.84
C GLY A 31 -1.47 4.09 -14.79
N VAL A 32 -1.83 5.37 -14.73
CA VAL A 32 -1.27 6.31 -13.75
C VAL A 32 -1.79 5.99 -12.35
N ILE A 33 -3.08 5.65 -12.24
CA ILE A 33 -3.71 5.31 -10.95
C ILE A 33 -3.17 3.98 -10.42
N VAL A 34 -3.02 2.98 -11.30
CA VAL A 34 -2.40 1.70 -10.94
C VAL A 34 -0.94 1.91 -10.51
N PHE A 35 -0.19 2.75 -11.22
CA PHE A 35 1.20 3.07 -10.89
C PHE A 35 1.34 3.74 -9.52
N ILE A 36 0.47 4.69 -9.19
CA ILE A 36 0.43 5.34 -7.87
C ILE A 36 0.10 4.33 -6.77
N GLY A 37 -0.85 3.42 -7.00
CA GLY A 37 -1.15 2.32 -6.07
C GLY A 37 0.06 1.39 -5.87
N PHE A 38 0.80 1.11 -6.94
CA PHE A 38 2.01 0.29 -6.90
C PHE A 38 3.15 0.96 -6.13
N LEU A 39 3.32 2.27 -6.31
CA LEU A 39 4.26 3.10 -5.55
C LEU A 39 3.93 3.09 -4.05
N LEU A 40 2.65 3.26 -3.69
CA LEU A 40 2.19 3.19 -2.31
C LEU A 40 2.46 1.81 -1.68
N LEU A 41 2.31 0.74 -2.45
CA LEU A 41 2.61 -0.61 -1.97
C LEU A 41 4.11 -0.80 -1.73
N ASN A 42 4.94 -0.39 -2.69
CA ASN A 42 6.40 -0.58 -2.61
C ASN A 42 7.08 0.34 -1.60
N PHE A 43 6.68 1.61 -1.54
CA PHE A 43 7.34 2.63 -0.70
C PHE A 43 6.58 3.00 0.57
N GLY A 44 5.29 2.67 0.66
CA GLY A 44 4.50 2.86 1.87
C GLY A 44 4.42 1.58 2.69
N LEU A 45 3.70 0.58 2.15
CA LEU A 45 3.30 -0.61 2.90
C LEU A 45 4.47 -1.54 3.24
N ILE A 46 5.32 -1.86 2.26
CA ILE A 46 6.45 -2.78 2.45
C ILE A 46 7.45 -2.24 3.49
N PRO A 47 7.98 -1.00 3.39
CA PRO A 47 8.95 -0.51 4.36
C PRO A 47 8.33 -0.30 5.75
N THR A 48 7.05 0.10 5.85
CA THR A 48 6.39 0.16 7.17
C THR A 48 6.18 -1.23 7.77
N TYR A 49 5.90 -2.26 6.97
CA TYR A 49 5.82 -3.64 7.42
C TYR A 49 7.18 -4.14 7.95
N PHE A 50 8.26 -3.97 7.18
CA PHE A 50 9.60 -4.33 7.62
C PHE A 50 10.02 -3.55 8.86
N TYR A 51 9.78 -2.25 8.92
CA TYR A 51 10.09 -1.42 10.08
C TYR A 51 9.40 -1.92 11.36
N GLN A 52 8.10 -2.27 11.26
CA GLN A 52 7.37 -2.85 12.39
C GLN A 52 7.93 -4.21 12.81
N LYS A 53 8.29 -5.06 11.84
CA LYS A 53 8.88 -6.37 12.11
C LYS A 53 10.24 -6.22 12.82
N TYR A 54 11.10 -5.32 12.37
CA TYR A 54 12.38 -5.02 13.02
C TYR A 54 12.20 -4.48 14.45
N HIS A 55 11.25 -3.56 14.68
CA HIS A 55 10.95 -3.07 16.03
C HIS A 55 10.41 -4.16 16.96
N SER A 56 9.53 -5.03 16.45
CA SER A 56 8.99 -6.17 17.20
C SER A 56 10.08 -7.16 17.60
N LEU A 57 11.07 -7.38 16.73
CA LEU A 57 12.24 -8.22 17.02
C LEU A 57 13.15 -7.59 18.06
N LYS A 58 13.38 -6.27 18.01
CA LYS A 58 14.24 -5.55 18.96
C LYS A 58 13.66 -5.47 20.38
N THR A 59 12.34 -5.52 20.55
CA THR A 59 11.68 -5.52 21.87
C THR A 59 11.69 -6.90 22.55
N LYS A 60 12.08 -7.97 21.85
CA LYS A 60 12.10 -9.34 22.38
C LYS A 60 13.50 -9.87 22.76
N GLY A 61 14.56 -9.08 22.60
CA GLY A 61 15.91 -9.41 23.05
C GLY A 61 16.34 -8.48 24.18
#